data_AF-A0A9E4J585-F1
#
_entry.id   AF-A0A9E4J585-F1
#
_cell.length_a   1.000
_cell.length_b   1.000
_cell.length_c   1.000
_cell.angle_alpha   90.00
_cell.angle_beta   90.00
_cell.angle_gamma   90.00
#
_symmetry.space_group_name_H-M   'P 1'
#
loop_
_entity.id
_entity.type
_entity.pdbx_description
1 polymer ?
#
loop_
_entity_poly.entity_id
_entity_poly.type
_entity_poly.pdbx_seq_one_letter_code
_entity_poly.pdbx_strand_id
1 'polypeptide(L)'
;MLKGFVPGGTILVRQPGGVGPDGVAMRILGLPMLAEGDRVLLFLDPENGQYRPVEFALGLFFEVRVGDRVLLAREPSLHGEVLEPDDPVAGERARSRQPRDADRFRRWIADRVAGVERPADYFEAGWPDGPWGVAEPFRVTRSPGTCFHEGLPLRWREFDRGQSVGVTVQAGGQPGVPGGGLSQVRAGIRAWNDVRGSRLNLVLDGTSNREFPVNEVDGVNSIFYEDPFDEIEGSYRRGEGGTLAINVALFYCDASVTPHPIPGNDTVEALGLLEANITTQDGYEDWVSANRDPRKAHEEIMAHELGHLIGISHPCGDRSSGPCDSVTGEAIMRATAHGDGRGAALNSDDRAAARHLYPDPADEPEPDPDPDPDPDPNPDPFPYPPTGAGYANCRPETVPLTFDGGYEVGMCYETPAGDTAEAKSGIWASSESGLLWFFSRGNAEVLIKVLDGCALNGHYWVFVAPVTDVAFNLYVRNAEGRTWPHYNRQGETAGARNDTFAFRCN
;
A
#
# COMPACT_ATOMS: atom_id res chain seq x y z
N MET A 1 20.61 24.39 -12.05
CA MET A 1 21.14 24.57 -10.68
C MET A 1 20.86 26.00 -10.25
N LEU A 2 20.23 26.22 -9.08
CA LEU A 2 19.82 27.56 -8.62
C LEU A 2 20.73 28.12 -7.51
N LYS A 3 21.39 27.24 -6.74
CA LYS A 3 22.35 27.56 -5.68
C LYS A 3 23.47 26.52 -5.69
N GLY A 4 24.70 26.93 -5.42
CA GLY A 4 25.86 26.05 -5.31
C GLY A 4 26.61 25.84 -6.63
N PHE A 5 27.39 24.75 -6.71
CA PHE A 5 28.11 24.31 -7.90
C PHE A 5 28.08 22.77 -7.97
N VAL A 6 27.77 22.23 -9.16
CA VAL A 6 27.82 20.80 -9.48
C VAL A 6 28.75 20.65 -10.68
N PRO A 7 29.92 20.03 -10.51
CA PRO A 7 30.79 19.70 -11.64
C PRO A 7 30.11 18.65 -12.54
N GLY A 8 30.00 18.91 -13.84
CA GLY A 8 29.67 17.87 -14.83
C GLY A 8 28.19 17.62 -15.13
N GLY A 9 27.26 18.39 -14.55
CA GLY A 9 25.82 18.34 -14.89
C GLY A 9 25.04 17.14 -14.35
N THR A 10 25.75 16.14 -13.79
CA THR A 10 25.16 14.99 -13.10
C THR A 10 25.55 15.04 -11.63
N ILE A 11 24.58 14.86 -10.74
CA ILE A 11 24.79 14.63 -9.31
C ILE A 11 24.37 13.21 -8.97
N LEU A 12 25.10 12.59 -8.04
CA LEU A 12 24.63 11.40 -7.35
C LEU A 12 23.85 11.83 -6.12
N VAL A 13 22.54 11.62 -6.14
CA VAL A 13 21.68 11.78 -4.96
C VAL A 13 21.51 10.40 -4.32
N ARG A 14 21.83 10.26 -3.04
CA ARG A 14 21.55 9.05 -2.27
C ARG A 14 20.39 9.32 -1.33
N GLN A 15 19.45 8.39 -1.32
CA GLN A 15 18.40 8.30 -0.30
C GLN A 15 18.61 6.97 0.43
N PRO A 16 18.36 6.89 1.75
CA PRO A 16 18.41 5.61 2.41
C PRO A 16 17.26 4.73 1.90
N GLY A 17 17.56 3.45 1.66
CA GLY A 17 16.65 2.44 1.13
C GLY A 17 17.21 1.78 -0.13
N GLY A 18 16.36 1.00 -0.81
CA GLY A 18 16.71 0.29 -2.05
C GLY A 18 17.17 -1.14 -1.81
N VAL A 19 17.67 -1.78 -2.87
CA VAL A 19 18.04 -3.21 -2.88
C VAL A 19 19.55 -3.36 -2.71
N GLY A 20 19.96 -4.09 -1.67
CA GLY A 20 21.34 -4.46 -1.41
C GLY A 20 21.88 -5.55 -2.36
N PRO A 21 23.20 -5.73 -2.42
CA PRO A 21 23.83 -6.75 -3.27
C PRO A 21 23.53 -8.19 -2.83
N ASP A 22 23.06 -8.37 -1.59
CA ASP A 22 22.59 -9.61 -0.99
C ASP A 22 21.09 -9.88 -1.24
N GLY A 23 20.42 -9.02 -2.01
CA GLY A 23 19.00 -9.17 -2.36
C GLY A 23 18.04 -8.68 -1.28
N VAL A 24 18.55 -8.18 -0.15
CA VAL A 24 17.73 -7.57 0.90
C VAL A 24 17.38 -6.14 0.47
N ALA A 25 16.10 -5.81 0.46
CA ALA A 25 15.62 -4.46 0.28
C ALA A 25 15.34 -3.79 1.62
N MET A 26 15.74 -2.53 1.71
CA MET A 26 15.38 -1.62 2.79
C MET A 26 14.36 -0.61 2.26
N ARG A 27 13.22 -0.48 2.95
CA ARG A 27 12.20 0.51 2.63
C ARG A 27 11.95 1.42 3.82
N ILE A 28 12.10 2.73 3.60
CA ILE A 28 11.61 3.77 4.52
C ILE A 28 10.17 4.11 4.16
N LEU A 29 9.27 3.95 5.12
CA LEU A 29 7.84 4.20 4.92
C LEU A 29 7.58 5.72 4.90
N GLY A 30 6.72 6.18 3.98
CA GLY A 30 6.43 7.61 3.79
C GLY A 30 7.46 8.40 2.95
N LEU A 31 8.60 7.80 2.55
CA LEU A 31 9.57 8.44 1.65
C LEU A 31 9.28 8.09 0.17
N PRO A 32 8.98 9.07 -0.71
CA PRO A 32 8.77 8.81 -2.12
C PRO A 32 10.08 8.37 -2.79
N MET A 33 10.05 7.22 -3.47
CA MET A 33 11.16 6.75 -4.30
C MET A 33 11.19 7.53 -5.62
N LEU A 34 12.34 8.11 -5.96
CA LEU A 34 12.54 8.75 -7.26
C LEU A 34 12.56 7.70 -8.39
N ALA A 35 11.82 7.97 -9.47
CA ALA A 35 11.81 7.13 -10.66
C ALA A 35 12.54 7.80 -11.84
N GLU A 36 13.02 6.99 -12.78
CA GLU A 36 13.57 7.52 -14.02
C GLU A 36 12.51 8.33 -14.78
N GLY A 37 12.87 9.56 -15.19
CA GLY A 37 11.95 10.48 -15.86
C GLY A 37 11.28 11.51 -14.95
N ASP A 38 11.40 11.37 -13.62
CA ASP A 38 10.92 12.38 -12.68
C ASP A 38 11.63 13.73 -12.90
N ARG A 39 10.83 14.80 -12.91
CA ARG A 39 11.33 16.18 -12.96
C ARG A 39 11.16 16.80 -11.60
N VAL A 40 12.26 16.99 -10.89
CA VAL A 40 12.26 17.44 -9.49
C VAL A 40 13.15 18.65 -9.25
N LEU A 41 12.73 19.53 -8.34
CA LEU A 41 13.58 20.49 -7.66
C LEU A 41 13.93 19.91 -6.28
N LEU A 42 15.23 19.73 -6.04
CA LEU A 42 15.74 19.12 -4.81
C LEU A 42 16.47 20.17 -3.95
N PHE A 43 16.19 20.15 -2.66
CA PHE A 43 17.04 20.75 -1.63
C PHE A 43 17.97 19.66 -1.12
N LEU A 44 19.27 19.86 -1.31
CA LEU A 44 20.29 18.85 -1.11
C LEU A 44 21.36 19.35 -0.17
N ASP A 45 21.78 18.48 0.74
CA ASP A 45 22.97 18.67 1.58
C ASP A 45 24.15 17.83 1.05
N PRO A 46 25.36 18.40 0.92
CA PRO A 46 26.53 17.65 0.47
C PRO A 46 27.21 16.92 1.64
N GLU A 47 27.29 15.59 1.53
CA GLU A 47 27.97 14.75 2.51
C GLU A 47 28.96 13.80 1.80
N ASN A 48 30.24 13.85 2.19
CA ASN A 48 31.29 12.94 1.69
C ASN A 48 31.38 12.85 0.14
N GLY A 49 31.10 13.94 -0.57
CA GLY A 49 31.13 13.99 -2.03
C GLY A 49 29.87 13.47 -2.73
N GLN A 50 28.81 13.21 -1.96
CA GLN A 50 27.48 12.80 -2.42
C GLN A 50 26.45 13.83 -1.94
N TYR A 51 25.22 13.75 -2.47
CA TYR A 51 24.13 14.63 -2.07
C TYR A 51 22.98 13.82 -1.47
N ARG A 52 22.35 14.32 -0.41
CA ARG A 52 21.15 13.73 0.19
C ARG A 52 20.02 14.76 0.24
N PRO A 53 18.74 14.37 0.06
CA PRO A 53 17.64 15.31 0.23
C PRO A 53 17.46 15.72 1.69
N VAL A 54 17.26 17.02 1.91
CA VAL A 54 17.00 17.60 3.23
C VAL A 54 15.63 17.14 3.74
N GLU A 55 15.54 16.67 4.98
CA GLU A 55 14.33 16.20 5.67
C GLU A 55 13.47 15.22 4.82
N PHE A 56 14.13 14.28 4.12
CA PHE A 56 13.46 13.30 3.26
C PHE A 56 12.48 13.94 2.26
N ALA A 57 11.19 13.57 2.31
CA ALA A 57 10.16 14.03 1.38
C ALA A 57 9.98 15.56 1.37
N LEU A 58 10.35 16.26 2.44
CA LEU A 58 10.19 17.72 2.59
C LEU A 58 11.14 18.52 1.69
N GLY A 59 12.30 17.95 1.36
CA GLY A 59 13.29 18.51 0.43
C GLY A 59 12.99 18.23 -1.05
N LEU A 60 11.96 17.44 -1.36
CA LEU A 60 11.59 17.05 -2.72
C LEU A 60 10.38 17.84 -3.23
N PHE A 61 10.55 18.50 -4.39
CA PHE A 61 9.46 19.15 -5.11
C PHE A 61 9.36 18.59 -6.53
N PHE A 62 8.19 18.06 -6.88
CA PHE A 62 7.94 17.48 -8.20
C PHE A 62 7.32 18.52 -9.14
N GLU A 63 7.75 18.52 -10.40
CA GLU A 63 7.14 19.31 -11.46
C GLU A 63 5.81 18.68 -11.89
N VAL A 64 4.74 19.45 -11.78
CA VAL A 64 3.40 19.08 -12.26
C VAL A 64 2.99 20.06 -13.37
N ARG A 65 2.57 19.56 -14.53
CA ARG A 65 2.08 20.38 -15.64
C ARG A 65 0.58 20.53 -15.59
N VAL A 66 0.11 21.76 -15.75
CA VAL A 66 -1.29 22.15 -15.54
C VAL A 66 -1.68 23.16 -16.61
N GLY A 67 -2.25 22.64 -17.70
CA GLY A 67 -2.34 23.40 -18.95
C GLY A 67 -0.93 23.84 -19.38
N ASP A 68 -0.76 25.15 -19.59
CA ASP A 68 0.53 25.74 -19.98
C ASP A 68 1.45 26.06 -18.80
N ARG A 69 1.01 25.82 -17.56
CA ARG A 69 1.77 26.16 -16.34
C ARG A 69 2.55 24.96 -15.81
N VAL A 70 3.72 25.23 -15.24
CA VAL A 70 4.50 24.25 -14.48
C VAL A 70 4.47 24.66 -13.02
N LEU A 71 3.99 23.77 -12.17
CA LEU A 71 3.99 23.93 -10.72
C LEU A 71 5.02 23.03 -10.09
N LEU A 72 5.60 23.49 -8.99
CA LEU A 72 6.44 22.70 -8.10
C LEU A 72 5.62 22.38 -6.86
N ALA A 73 5.16 21.14 -6.78
CA ALA A 73 4.43 20.63 -5.63
C ALA A 73 5.37 19.82 -4.76
N ARG A 74 5.32 20.04 -3.44
CA ARG A 74 5.82 19.02 -2.51
C ARG A 74 4.93 17.79 -2.62
N GLU A 75 5.44 16.66 -2.14
CA GLU A 75 4.65 15.48 -1.82
C GLU A 75 3.26 15.93 -1.29
N PRO A 76 2.15 15.66 -2.01
CA PRO A 76 0.79 15.99 -1.58
C PRO A 76 0.42 15.66 -0.13
N SER A 77 1.19 14.79 0.53
CA SER A 77 1.15 14.39 1.93
C SER A 77 1.32 15.48 2.94
N LEU A 78 2.22 16.38 2.59
CA LEU A 78 2.65 17.43 3.47
C LEU A 78 1.57 18.52 3.58
N HIS A 79 0.45 18.37 2.84
CA HIS A 79 -0.64 19.34 2.72
C HIS A 79 -1.89 19.00 3.54
N GLY A 80 -1.92 17.89 4.29
CA GLY A 80 -3.03 17.55 5.20
C GLY A 80 -2.95 18.30 6.54
N GLU A 81 -3.95 19.09 6.89
CA GLU A 81 -3.93 19.93 8.10
C GLU A 81 -4.28 19.23 9.41
N VAL A 82 -3.72 19.73 10.52
CA VAL A 82 -4.49 20.31 11.62
C VAL A 82 -4.09 21.79 11.74
N LEU A 83 -5.08 22.68 11.71
CA LEU A 83 -4.98 24.06 12.25
C LEU A 83 -5.32 23.95 13.73
N GLU A 84 -4.43 24.37 14.63
CA GLU A 84 -4.84 24.60 16.01
C GLU A 84 -5.79 25.80 16.07
N PRO A 85 -6.88 25.74 16.85
CA PRO A 85 -7.63 26.94 17.21
C PRO A 85 -6.67 27.86 17.98
N ASP A 86 -6.34 29.02 17.40
CA ASP A 86 -5.45 30.06 17.92
C ASP A 86 -3.95 30.02 17.54
N ASP A 87 -3.52 29.23 16.53
CA ASP A 87 -2.13 29.33 16.00
C ASP A 87 -1.93 30.64 15.18
N PRO A 88 -1.10 31.61 15.63
CA PRO A 88 -0.85 32.85 14.88
C PRO A 88 -0.08 32.64 13.57
N VAL A 89 0.50 31.45 13.35
CA VAL A 89 1.33 31.08 12.19
C VAL A 89 0.59 30.09 11.26
N ALA A 90 -0.64 29.70 11.60
CA ALA A 90 -1.44 28.73 10.85
C ALA A 90 -1.62 29.15 9.38
N GLY A 91 -1.82 30.46 9.13
CA GLY A 91 -1.91 31.02 7.78
C GLY A 91 -0.61 30.96 6.98
N GLU A 92 0.55 31.02 7.63
CA GLU A 92 1.86 30.85 6.99
C GLU A 92 2.15 29.38 6.68
N ARG A 93 1.73 28.45 7.53
CA ARG A 93 1.81 27.00 7.28
C ARG A 93 0.87 26.56 6.16
N ALA A 94 -0.36 27.06 6.14
CA ALA A 94 -1.29 26.83 5.03
C ALA A 94 -0.72 27.37 3.70
N ARG A 95 -0.05 28.53 3.73
CA ARG A 95 0.67 29.06 2.55
C ARG A 95 1.84 28.18 2.13
N SER A 96 2.68 27.70 3.05
CA SER A 96 3.87 26.90 2.72
C SER A 96 3.56 25.57 2.02
N ARG A 97 2.33 25.10 2.13
CA ARG A 97 1.74 23.90 1.51
C ARG A 97 1.23 24.12 0.09
N GLN A 98 0.97 25.35 -0.33
CA GLN A 98 0.48 25.59 -1.69
C GLN A 98 1.51 25.16 -2.74
N PRO A 99 1.06 24.59 -3.88
CA PRO A 99 1.91 24.42 -5.05
C PRO A 99 2.56 25.76 -5.42
N ARG A 100 3.81 25.70 -5.84
CA ARG A 100 4.59 26.89 -6.15
C ARG A 100 4.63 27.04 -7.66
N ASP A 101 4.34 28.22 -8.18
CA ASP A 101 4.64 28.51 -9.58
C ASP A 101 6.14 28.30 -9.81
N ALA A 102 6.48 27.41 -10.74
CA ALA A 102 7.84 26.92 -10.85
C ALA A 102 8.83 28.04 -11.19
N ASP A 103 8.41 29.02 -12.00
CA ASP A 103 9.28 30.11 -12.43
C ASP A 103 9.41 31.19 -11.37
N ARG A 104 8.32 31.57 -10.68
CA ARG A 104 8.36 32.50 -9.55
C ARG A 104 9.20 31.93 -8.41
N PHE A 105 9.03 30.65 -8.09
CA PHE A 105 9.78 30.04 -7.00
C PHE A 105 11.27 29.94 -7.31
N ARG A 106 11.64 29.54 -8.54
CA ARG A 106 13.05 29.53 -8.98
C ARG A 106 13.69 30.91 -8.92
N ARG A 107 12.97 31.95 -9.36
CA ARG A 107 13.44 33.34 -9.26
C ARG A 107 13.64 33.76 -7.81
N TRP A 108 12.68 33.46 -6.95
CA TRP A 108 12.77 33.76 -5.53
C TRP A 108 13.98 33.09 -4.87
N ILE A 109 14.26 31.82 -5.21
CA ILE A 109 15.47 31.12 -4.74
C ILE A 109 16.73 31.85 -5.23
N ALA A 110 16.80 32.18 -6.53
CA ALA A 110 17.96 32.87 -7.11
C ALA A 110 18.21 34.25 -6.49
N ASP A 111 17.16 35.03 -6.25
CA ASP A 111 17.25 36.33 -5.58
C ASP A 111 17.77 36.17 -4.15
N ARG A 112 17.30 35.16 -3.40
CA ARG A 112 17.84 34.85 -2.06
C ARG A 112 19.31 34.48 -2.08
N VAL A 113 19.76 33.72 -3.08
CA VAL A 113 21.19 33.40 -3.26
C VAL A 113 22.02 34.65 -3.54
N ALA A 114 21.45 35.64 -4.23
CA ALA A 114 22.07 36.92 -4.50
C ALA A 114 21.97 37.93 -3.33
N GLY A 115 21.38 37.54 -2.20
CA GLY A 115 21.19 38.41 -1.03
C GLY A 115 20.05 39.43 -1.19
N VAL A 116 19.16 39.24 -2.16
CA VAL A 116 17.99 40.09 -2.40
C VAL A 116 16.77 39.49 -1.72
N GLU A 117 16.16 40.22 -0.80
CA GLU A 117 14.91 39.81 -0.17
C GLU A 117 13.71 40.10 -1.08
N ARG A 118 12.90 39.07 -1.34
CA ARG A 118 11.61 39.19 -2.02
C ARG A 118 10.49 38.56 -1.20
N PRO A 119 9.27 39.12 -1.25
CA PRO A 119 8.08 38.46 -0.72
C PRO A 119 7.88 37.07 -1.33
N ALA A 120 7.32 36.14 -0.57
CA ALA A 120 7.00 34.79 -1.03
C ALA A 120 5.73 34.78 -1.89
N ASP A 121 5.78 35.44 -3.05
CA ASP A 121 4.67 35.62 -3.99
C ASP A 121 4.52 34.47 -5.01
N TYR A 122 5.19 33.36 -4.78
CA TYR A 122 5.25 32.21 -5.68
C TYR A 122 4.17 31.15 -5.40
N PHE A 123 3.39 31.28 -4.33
CA PHE A 123 2.34 30.34 -3.99
C PHE A 123 1.09 30.52 -4.88
N GLU A 124 0.51 29.41 -5.32
CA GLU A 124 -0.72 29.38 -6.12
C GLU A 124 -1.93 29.04 -5.25
N ALA A 125 -2.73 30.05 -4.89
CA ALA A 125 -3.99 29.89 -4.19
C ALA A 125 -5.12 29.61 -5.19
N GLY A 126 -5.70 28.41 -5.18
CA GLY A 126 -6.83 28.03 -6.06
C GLY A 126 -6.67 26.72 -6.84
N TRP A 127 -5.81 25.82 -6.37
CA TRP A 127 -5.72 24.46 -6.90
C TRP A 127 -6.98 23.65 -6.52
N PRO A 128 -7.79 23.15 -7.49
CA PRO A 128 -8.88 22.23 -7.18
C PRO A 128 -8.33 20.83 -6.90
N ASP A 129 -8.91 20.13 -5.93
CA ASP A 129 -8.67 18.70 -5.73
C ASP A 129 -8.99 17.96 -7.04
N GLY A 130 -7.94 17.48 -7.71
CA GLY A 130 -8.08 16.69 -8.94
C GLY A 130 -8.70 15.32 -8.65
N PRO A 131 -9.07 14.53 -9.68
CA PRO A 131 -9.62 13.21 -9.48
C PRO A 131 -8.51 12.28 -8.98
N TRP A 132 -8.45 12.13 -7.65
CA TRP A 132 -7.64 11.13 -6.99
C TRP A 132 -8.30 9.77 -7.22
N GLY A 133 -7.50 8.74 -7.54
CA GLY A 133 -7.99 7.39 -7.75
C GLY A 133 -8.88 6.93 -6.60
N VAL A 134 -9.84 6.04 -6.90
CA VAL A 134 -10.74 5.45 -5.91
C VAL A 134 -9.91 4.95 -4.74
N ALA A 135 -10.16 5.49 -3.55
CA ALA A 135 -9.49 5.07 -2.34
C ALA A 135 -9.85 3.60 -2.08
N GLU A 136 -8.85 2.73 -2.18
CA GLU A 136 -8.91 1.44 -1.51
C GLU A 136 -9.23 1.72 -0.02
N PRO A 137 -10.15 0.97 0.61
CA PRO A 137 -10.66 1.27 1.95
C PRO A 137 -9.62 1.20 3.08
N PHE A 138 -8.39 0.78 2.76
CA PHE A 138 -7.18 0.82 3.56
C PHE A 138 -5.97 0.55 2.64
N ARG A 139 -4.74 0.86 3.08
CA ARG A 139 -3.51 0.65 2.30
C ARG A 139 -2.47 -0.20 3.03
N VAL A 140 -1.77 -1.04 2.26
CA VAL A 140 -0.72 -1.92 2.76
C VAL A 140 0.61 -1.63 2.08
N THR A 141 1.69 -1.89 2.79
CA THR A 141 3.06 -1.74 2.30
C THR A 141 3.34 -2.80 1.26
N ARG A 142 3.75 -2.39 0.05
CA ARG A 142 3.98 -3.28 -1.10
C ARG A 142 5.40 -3.25 -1.64
N SER A 143 5.96 -4.37 -2.08
CA SER A 143 7.28 -4.37 -2.71
C SER A 143 7.38 -3.38 -3.89
N PRO A 144 8.48 -2.63 -4.02
CA PRO A 144 8.66 -1.66 -5.10
C PRO A 144 8.85 -2.36 -6.45
N GLY A 145 8.62 -1.64 -7.56
CA GLY A 145 8.80 -2.14 -8.93
C GLY A 145 10.24 -2.49 -9.31
N THR A 146 11.21 -2.20 -8.43
CA THR A 146 12.60 -2.66 -8.58
C THR A 146 12.81 -4.09 -8.07
N CYS A 147 11.84 -4.67 -7.36
CA CYS A 147 11.92 -6.04 -6.87
C CYS A 147 11.51 -7.07 -7.93
N PHE A 148 12.03 -8.28 -7.80
CA PHE A 148 11.65 -9.39 -8.67
C PHE A 148 10.14 -9.71 -8.56
N HIS A 149 9.63 -9.72 -7.33
CA HIS A 149 8.19 -9.77 -7.06
C HIS A 149 7.70 -8.35 -6.75
N GLU A 150 7.21 -7.63 -7.75
CA GLU A 150 6.70 -6.26 -7.59
C GLU A 150 5.26 -6.22 -7.07
N GLY A 151 4.93 -5.18 -6.30
CA GLY A 151 3.55 -4.87 -5.89
C GLY A 151 2.93 -5.79 -4.85
N LEU A 152 3.66 -6.79 -4.34
CA LEU A 152 3.16 -7.71 -3.32
C LEU A 152 3.18 -7.08 -1.92
N PRO A 153 2.12 -7.25 -1.10
CA PRO A 153 2.14 -6.84 0.30
C PRO A 153 3.32 -7.41 1.08
N LEU A 154 3.82 -6.65 2.06
CA LEU A 154 4.83 -7.08 3.01
C LEU A 154 4.16 -7.39 4.35
N ARG A 155 4.46 -8.53 4.95
CA ARG A 155 3.84 -8.96 6.23
C ARG A 155 4.71 -9.95 7.01
N TRP A 156 4.38 -10.13 8.27
CA TRP A 156 4.96 -11.20 9.12
C TRP A 156 4.24 -12.53 8.93
N ARG A 157 4.98 -13.62 8.73
CA ARG A 157 4.41 -14.97 8.59
C ARG A 157 4.30 -15.70 9.93
N GLU A 158 4.97 -15.15 10.95
CA GLU A 158 5.02 -15.64 12.33
C GLU A 158 3.61 -15.76 12.91
N PHE A 159 2.78 -14.73 12.70
CA PHE A 159 1.40 -14.69 13.21
C PHE A 159 0.52 -15.83 12.63
N ASP A 160 0.77 -16.26 11.39
CA ASP A 160 0.04 -17.38 10.78
C ASP A 160 0.26 -18.70 11.51
N ARG A 161 1.39 -18.81 12.20
CA ARG A 161 1.78 -19.99 12.99
C ARG A 161 1.48 -19.82 14.49
N GLY A 162 0.73 -18.76 14.85
CA GLY A 162 0.48 -18.39 16.24
C GLY A 162 1.72 -17.93 17.00
N GLN A 163 2.79 -17.56 16.29
CA GLN A 163 4.01 -17.03 16.89
C GLN A 163 3.85 -15.53 17.15
N SER A 164 4.72 -14.99 18.00
CA SER A 164 4.80 -13.57 18.28
C SER A 164 5.95 -12.90 17.52
N VAL A 165 5.79 -11.64 17.17
CA VAL A 165 6.88 -10.78 16.69
C VAL A 165 7.27 -9.85 17.83
N GLY A 166 8.53 -9.96 18.26
CA GLY A 166 9.07 -9.21 19.37
C GLY A 166 9.66 -7.87 18.96
N VAL A 167 9.52 -6.86 19.82
CA VAL A 167 10.08 -5.52 19.66
C VAL A 167 10.93 -5.16 20.87
N THR A 168 12.16 -4.73 20.64
CA THR A 168 13.11 -4.27 21.67
C THR A 168 13.19 -2.75 21.68
N VAL A 169 13.05 -2.14 22.86
CA VAL A 169 13.04 -0.68 23.00
C VAL A 169 14.35 -0.16 23.57
N GLN A 170 14.86 0.95 23.07
CA GLN A 170 16.03 1.62 23.65
C GLN A 170 15.78 1.95 25.14
N ALA A 171 16.68 1.52 26.02
CA ALA A 171 16.49 1.64 27.47
C ALA A 171 16.63 3.07 28.00
N GLY A 172 17.23 3.98 27.21
CA GLY A 172 17.32 5.40 27.54
C GLY A 172 15.96 6.11 27.61
N GLY A 173 14.97 5.58 26.89
CA GLY A 173 13.63 6.16 26.79
C GLY A 173 13.59 7.42 25.93
N GLN A 174 12.39 7.80 25.49
CA GLN A 174 12.15 8.98 24.66
C GLN A 174 12.21 10.27 25.48
N PRO A 175 13.12 11.21 25.19
CA PRO A 175 13.09 12.56 25.76
C PRO A 175 11.75 13.27 25.50
N GLY A 176 11.35 14.16 26.42
CA GLY A 176 10.04 14.83 26.38
C GLY A 176 8.84 13.97 26.82
N VAL A 177 8.98 12.63 26.96
CA VAL A 177 7.89 11.75 27.37
C VAL A 177 8.02 11.36 28.84
N PRO A 178 7.05 11.73 29.71
CA PRO A 178 7.08 11.32 31.10
C PRO A 178 7.19 9.78 31.24
N GLY A 179 8.19 9.30 31.96
CA GLY A 179 8.44 7.85 32.12
C GLY A 179 9.07 7.14 30.91
N GLY A 180 9.61 7.88 29.95
CA GLY A 180 10.51 7.35 28.89
C GLY A 180 9.82 6.57 27.77
N GLY A 181 8.50 6.65 27.63
CA GLY A 181 7.77 6.12 26.47
C GLY A 181 7.44 4.62 26.48
N LEU A 182 8.06 3.79 27.32
CA LEU A 182 7.82 2.33 27.31
C LEU A 182 6.34 1.95 27.52
N SER A 183 5.62 2.70 28.35
CA SER A 183 4.19 2.45 28.58
C SER A 183 3.32 2.77 27.34
N GLN A 184 3.76 3.69 26.50
CA GLN A 184 3.11 4.13 25.26
C GLN A 184 3.34 3.10 24.15
N VAL A 185 4.57 2.57 24.03
CA VAL A 185 4.87 1.44 23.14
C VAL A 185 3.96 0.24 23.48
N ARG A 186 3.85 -0.11 24.76
CA ARG A 186 2.94 -1.19 25.20
C ARG A 186 1.47 -0.91 24.89
N ALA A 187 1.05 0.36 24.87
CA ALA A 187 -0.31 0.72 24.51
C ALA A 187 -0.56 0.59 23.00
N GLY A 188 0.40 1.01 22.16
CA GLY A 188 0.36 0.76 20.71
C GLY A 188 0.32 -0.74 20.37
N ILE A 189 1.18 -1.55 21.02
CA ILE A 189 1.16 -3.02 20.87
C ILE A 189 -0.22 -3.59 21.22
N ARG A 190 -0.80 -3.17 22.36
CA ARG A 190 -2.15 -3.62 22.75
C ARG A 190 -3.20 -3.20 21.74
N ALA A 191 -3.15 -1.98 21.23
CA ALA A 191 -4.14 -1.49 20.27
C ALA A 191 -4.20 -2.37 19.01
N TRP A 192 -3.04 -2.79 18.48
CA TRP A 192 -2.96 -3.69 17.33
C TRP A 192 -3.35 -5.14 17.66
N ASN A 193 -2.91 -5.67 18.82
CA ASN A 193 -3.28 -7.03 19.22
C ASN A 193 -4.76 -7.17 19.61
N ASP A 194 -5.43 -6.09 20.04
CA ASP A 194 -6.85 -6.08 20.42
C ASP A 194 -7.79 -6.01 19.19
N VAL A 195 -7.23 -5.98 17.96
CA VAL A 195 -8.03 -6.01 16.72
C VAL A 195 -8.67 -7.39 16.54
N ARG A 196 -9.97 -7.48 16.83
CA ARG A 196 -10.76 -8.71 16.62
C ARG A 196 -10.74 -9.18 15.17
N GLY A 197 -10.74 -10.49 14.97
CA GLY A 197 -10.58 -11.11 13.65
C GLY A 197 -9.16 -10.98 13.08
N SER A 198 -8.17 -10.64 13.90
CA SER A 198 -6.77 -10.57 13.50
C SER A 198 -5.88 -11.45 14.38
N ARG A 199 -4.87 -12.08 13.78
CA ARG A 199 -3.86 -12.93 14.45
C ARG A 199 -2.65 -12.16 14.99
N LEU A 200 -2.70 -10.83 14.96
CA LEU A 200 -1.60 -9.99 15.44
C LEU A 200 -1.20 -10.35 16.87
N ASN A 201 0.09 -10.58 17.07
CA ASN A 201 0.67 -10.95 18.36
C ASN A 201 2.04 -10.28 18.53
N LEU A 202 2.03 -8.95 18.61
CA LEU A 202 3.21 -8.18 18.94
C LEU A 202 3.54 -8.33 20.43
N VAL A 203 4.81 -8.52 20.75
CA VAL A 203 5.29 -8.60 22.13
C VAL A 203 6.45 -7.65 22.36
N LEU A 204 6.57 -7.17 23.59
CA LEU A 204 7.72 -6.39 24.02
C LEU A 204 8.78 -7.35 24.56
N ASP A 205 9.89 -7.51 23.84
CA ASP A 205 10.99 -8.40 24.24
C ASP A 205 11.80 -7.82 25.41
N GLY A 206 11.76 -6.50 25.56
CA GLY A 206 12.36 -5.80 26.69
C GLY A 206 12.98 -4.48 26.27
N THR A 207 13.97 -4.06 27.05
CA THR A 207 14.74 -2.85 26.78
C THR A 207 16.22 -3.18 26.62
N SER A 208 16.91 -2.47 25.73
CA SER A 208 18.34 -2.68 25.46
C SER A 208 19.10 -1.36 25.38
N ASN A 209 20.39 -1.39 25.74
CA ASN A 209 21.35 -0.31 25.47
C ASN A 209 22.22 -0.61 24.24
N ARG A 210 22.03 -1.76 23.59
CA ARG A 210 22.68 -2.07 22.33
C ARG A 210 22.14 -1.13 21.26
N GLU A 211 23.05 -0.64 20.43
CA GLU A 211 22.78 0.08 19.18
C GLU A 211 22.35 -0.93 18.11
N PHE A 212 21.21 -0.69 17.45
CA PHE A 212 20.74 -1.46 16.29
C PHE A 212 20.60 -0.48 15.11
N PRO A 213 21.63 -0.33 14.27
CA PRO A 213 21.55 0.50 13.08
C PRO A 213 20.42 0.01 12.17
N VAL A 214 19.54 0.91 11.72
CA VAL A 214 18.32 0.51 10.96
C VAL A 214 18.60 -0.08 9.58
N ASN A 215 19.85 -0.01 9.11
CA ASN A 215 20.29 -0.48 7.80
C ASN A 215 20.96 -1.86 7.81
N GLU A 216 21.01 -2.53 8.96
CA GLU A 216 21.56 -3.88 9.11
C GLU A 216 20.44 -4.85 9.51
N VAL A 217 20.49 -6.09 8.98
CA VAL A 217 19.60 -7.16 9.45
C VAL A 217 20.33 -7.89 10.57
N ASP A 218 19.90 -7.67 11.81
CA ASP A 218 20.50 -8.29 12.98
C ASP A 218 19.55 -9.18 13.79
N GLY A 219 18.32 -9.31 13.29
CA GLY A 219 17.28 -10.19 13.81
C GLY A 219 16.50 -9.57 14.96
N VAL A 220 16.63 -8.25 15.19
CA VAL A 220 15.93 -7.54 16.25
C VAL A 220 15.10 -6.40 15.68
N ASN A 221 13.78 -6.48 15.80
CA ASN A 221 12.94 -5.30 15.58
C ASN A 221 13.16 -4.32 16.73
N SER A 222 13.61 -3.11 16.42
CA SER A 222 14.03 -2.14 17.42
C SER A 222 13.22 -0.85 17.39
N ILE A 223 13.17 -0.16 18.54
CA ILE A 223 12.70 1.22 18.66
C ILE A 223 13.82 2.07 19.25
N PHE A 224 14.32 3.02 18.47
CA PHE A 224 15.29 4.05 18.87
C PHE A 224 14.66 5.42 18.95
N TYR A 225 15.26 6.26 19.79
CA TYR A 225 14.83 7.62 20.01
C TYR A 225 15.93 8.61 19.65
N GLU A 226 15.52 9.75 19.08
CA GLU A 226 16.40 10.87 18.72
C GLU A 226 17.52 10.46 17.75
N ASP A 227 17.13 9.76 16.68
CA ASP A 227 17.92 9.50 15.46
C ASP A 227 19.45 9.34 15.63
N PRO A 228 19.91 8.41 16.50
CA PRO A 228 21.32 8.40 16.92
C PRO A 228 22.31 8.01 15.82
N PHE A 229 21.84 7.53 14.67
CA PHE A 229 22.69 7.20 13.51
C PHE A 229 22.45 8.12 12.31
N ASP A 230 21.84 9.29 12.52
CA ASP A 230 21.57 10.32 11.51
C ASP A 230 20.82 9.75 10.29
N GLU A 231 19.82 8.91 10.55
CA GLU A 231 19.03 8.28 9.50
C GLU A 231 18.01 9.24 8.90
N ILE A 232 17.43 10.10 9.73
CA ILE A 232 16.52 11.18 9.39
C ILE A 232 17.33 12.49 9.37
N GLU A 233 17.66 13.00 8.17
CA GLU A 233 18.42 14.25 8.10
C GLU A 233 17.66 15.43 8.75
N GLY A 234 18.42 16.23 9.51
CA GLY A 234 17.93 17.45 10.15
C GLY A 234 17.51 17.22 11.59
N SER A 235 16.58 18.04 12.07
CA SER A 235 15.99 17.90 13.41
C SER A 235 14.58 18.45 13.32
N TYR A 236 13.63 17.84 14.02
CA TYR A 236 12.32 18.42 14.18
C TYR A 236 12.45 19.75 14.92
N ARG A 237 11.83 20.81 14.37
CA ARG A 237 11.80 22.13 15.01
C ARG A 237 10.39 22.66 15.09
N ARG A 238 9.99 23.04 16.30
CA ARG A 238 8.70 23.67 16.53
C ARG A 238 8.60 24.97 15.72
N GLY A 239 7.56 25.06 14.89
CA GLY A 239 7.35 26.22 14.01
C GLY A 239 7.69 25.92 12.55
N GLU A 240 8.71 25.12 12.30
CA GLU A 240 9.19 24.74 10.96
C GLU A 240 8.52 23.44 10.47
N GLY A 241 8.16 22.54 11.40
CA GLY A 241 7.65 21.21 11.09
C GLY A 241 8.80 20.20 10.90
N GLY A 242 8.50 19.04 10.34
CA GLY A 242 9.50 18.01 10.08
C GLY A 242 8.93 16.59 10.17
N THR A 243 9.77 15.61 9.86
CA THR A 243 9.51 14.19 10.14
C THR A 243 9.59 13.96 11.64
N LEU A 244 8.60 13.25 12.21
CA LEU A 244 8.57 12.94 13.65
C LEU A 244 9.22 11.60 13.97
N ALA A 245 8.99 10.62 13.10
CA ALA A 245 9.54 9.29 13.19
C ALA A 245 9.53 8.65 11.80
N ILE A 246 10.27 7.55 11.68
CA ILE A 246 10.21 6.65 10.53
C ILE A 246 10.09 5.21 11.00
N ASN A 247 9.53 4.39 10.13
CA ASN A 247 9.71 2.95 10.16
C ASN A 247 10.55 2.52 8.95
N VAL A 248 11.45 1.58 9.19
CA VAL A 248 12.25 0.90 8.18
C VAL A 248 11.83 -0.56 8.13
N ALA A 249 11.43 -1.05 6.96
CA ALA A 249 11.09 -2.44 6.73
C ALA A 249 12.15 -3.12 5.85
N LEU A 250 12.65 -4.28 6.31
CA LEU A 250 13.67 -5.09 5.66
C LEU A 250 13.05 -6.40 5.16
N PHE A 251 13.27 -6.75 3.89
CA PHE A 251 12.69 -7.95 3.25
C PHE A 251 13.52 -8.40 2.04
N TYR A 252 13.41 -9.66 1.64
CA TYR A 252 14.04 -10.14 0.40
C TYR A 252 13.28 -9.66 -0.83
N CYS A 253 14.02 -9.19 -1.83
CA CYS A 253 13.52 -8.53 -3.04
C CYS A 253 14.03 -9.19 -4.33
N ASP A 254 14.82 -10.26 -4.21
CA ASP A 254 15.37 -11.04 -5.33
C ASP A 254 14.47 -12.23 -5.74
N ALA A 255 14.91 -13.02 -6.71
CA ALA A 255 14.15 -14.16 -7.24
C ALA A 255 14.18 -15.42 -6.33
N SER A 256 14.98 -15.41 -5.25
CA SER A 256 15.10 -16.53 -4.32
C SER A 256 13.98 -16.56 -3.28
N VAL A 257 13.34 -15.41 -3.02
CA VAL A 257 12.18 -15.34 -2.14
C VAL A 257 10.97 -15.96 -2.83
N THR A 258 10.27 -16.86 -2.13
CA THR A 258 9.00 -17.39 -2.61
C THR A 258 7.87 -16.63 -1.90
N PRO A 259 6.97 -15.96 -2.64
CA PRO A 259 5.76 -15.38 -2.07
C PRO A 259 4.91 -16.44 -1.37
N HIS A 260 4.05 -16.00 -0.46
CA HIS A 260 3.16 -16.89 0.29
C HIS A 260 1.76 -16.30 0.39
N PRO A 261 0.71 -17.12 0.35
CA PRO A 261 -0.66 -16.62 0.47
C PRO A 261 -0.91 -16.03 1.85
N ILE A 262 -1.80 -15.04 1.91
CA ILE A 262 -2.40 -14.60 3.17
C ILE A 262 -3.46 -15.63 3.56
N PRO A 263 -3.45 -16.18 4.80
CA PRO A 263 -4.47 -17.15 5.21
C PRO A 263 -5.90 -16.66 4.96
N GLY A 264 -6.79 -17.51 4.48
CA GLY A 264 -8.17 -17.11 4.16
C GLY A 264 -8.31 -16.23 2.91
N ASN A 265 -7.20 -15.88 2.24
CA ASN A 265 -7.19 -15.20 0.96
C ASN A 265 -6.10 -15.79 0.04
N ASP A 266 -6.41 -16.94 -0.55
CA ASP A 266 -5.51 -17.68 -1.45
C ASP A 266 -5.23 -16.95 -2.78
N THR A 267 -5.83 -15.78 -2.98
CA THR A 267 -5.68 -14.94 -4.18
C THR A 267 -4.65 -13.84 -4.03
N VAL A 268 -4.24 -13.53 -2.80
CA VAL A 268 -3.27 -12.48 -2.48
C VAL A 268 -2.03 -13.12 -1.88
N GLU A 269 -0.93 -13.07 -2.64
CA GLU A 269 0.39 -13.46 -2.14
C GLU A 269 1.11 -12.25 -1.53
N ALA A 270 1.97 -12.52 -0.56
CA ALA A 270 2.77 -11.53 0.15
C ALA A 270 4.24 -11.97 0.28
N LEU A 271 5.11 -11.01 0.54
CA LEU A 271 6.50 -11.24 0.93
C LEU A 271 6.64 -11.15 2.46
N GLY A 272 7.54 -11.97 2.99
CA GLY A 272 7.85 -11.98 4.42
C GLY A 272 8.75 -10.81 4.80
N LEU A 273 8.37 -10.07 5.83
CA LEU A 273 9.28 -9.17 6.54
C LEU A 273 10.37 -9.98 7.25
N LEU A 274 11.59 -9.45 7.25
CA LEU A 274 12.74 -10.01 7.98
C LEU A 274 12.95 -9.28 9.29
N GLU A 275 12.88 -7.96 9.23
CA GLU A 275 13.11 -7.05 10.34
C GLU A 275 12.38 -5.74 10.06
N ALA A 276 11.93 -5.05 11.11
CA ALA A 276 11.43 -3.70 11.00
C ALA A 276 11.82 -2.86 12.23
N ASN A 277 12.33 -1.66 11.97
CA ASN A 277 12.88 -0.76 12.97
C ASN A 277 12.15 0.58 12.98
N ILE A 278 11.99 1.17 14.16
CA ILE A 278 11.33 2.46 14.36
C ILE A 278 12.36 3.42 14.96
N THR A 279 12.46 4.62 14.39
CA THR A 279 13.34 5.68 14.90
C THR A 279 12.55 6.98 14.99
N THR A 280 12.55 7.63 16.15
CA THR A 280 12.06 9.02 16.26
C THR A 280 13.16 10.01 15.91
N GLN A 281 12.79 11.17 15.37
CA GLN A 281 13.73 12.18 14.92
C GLN A 281 14.39 12.95 16.09
N ASP A 282 15.61 13.41 15.89
CA ASP A 282 16.27 14.48 16.64
C ASP A 282 15.31 15.65 16.89
N GLY A 283 15.16 16.06 18.15
CA GLY A 283 14.27 17.15 18.54
C GLY A 283 12.79 16.76 18.54
N TYR A 284 12.45 15.47 18.40
CA TYR A 284 11.07 14.99 18.58
C TYR A 284 10.48 15.42 19.93
N GLU A 285 11.33 15.59 20.95
CA GLU A 285 10.93 16.13 22.25
C GLU A 285 10.19 17.48 22.18
N ASP A 286 10.52 18.33 21.21
CA ASP A 286 9.86 19.64 21.00
C ASP A 286 8.41 19.48 20.53
N TRP A 287 8.13 18.47 19.70
CA TRP A 287 6.76 18.16 19.29
C TRP A 287 5.98 17.55 20.45
N VAL A 288 6.53 16.50 21.05
CA VAL A 288 5.79 15.72 22.05
C VAL A 288 5.49 16.55 23.31
N SER A 289 6.42 17.40 23.72
CA SER A 289 6.25 18.25 24.92
C SER A 289 5.30 19.43 24.68
N ALA A 290 5.08 19.81 23.41
CA ALA A 290 4.13 20.86 23.05
C ALA A 290 2.67 20.38 23.11
N ASN A 291 2.43 19.07 23.07
CA ASN A 291 1.11 18.49 23.18
C ASN A 291 0.57 18.57 24.61
N ARG A 292 -0.75 18.74 24.76
CA ARG A 292 -1.41 18.83 26.07
C ARG A 292 -1.16 17.60 26.95
N ASP A 293 -1.06 16.43 26.33
CA ASP A 293 -0.68 15.17 26.99
C ASP A 293 0.46 14.51 26.19
N PRO A 294 1.72 14.75 26.58
CA PRO A 294 2.89 14.16 25.91
C PRO A 294 2.89 12.63 25.92
N ARG A 295 2.25 12.00 26.92
CA ARG A 295 2.12 10.53 26.93
C ARG A 295 1.20 10.10 25.81
N LYS A 296 0.06 10.75 25.61
CA LYS A 296 -0.88 10.41 24.54
C LYS A 296 -0.34 10.76 23.16
N ALA A 297 0.36 11.87 23.01
CA ALA A 297 1.03 12.22 21.76
C ALA A 297 2.07 11.17 21.35
N HIS A 298 2.90 10.70 22.28
CA HIS A 298 3.84 9.62 21.99
C HIS A 298 3.15 8.27 21.76
N GLU A 299 2.07 7.98 22.48
CA GLU A 299 1.25 6.79 22.27
C GLU A 299 0.68 6.71 20.84
N GLU A 300 0.29 7.84 20.29
CA GLU A 300 -0.18 7.98 18.91
C GLU A 300 0.91 7.63 17.90
N ILE A 301 2.10 8.25 18.03
CA ILE A 301 3.22 8.01 17.12
C ILE A 301 3.70 6.56 17.21
N MET A 302 3.80 5.98 18.41
CA MET A 302 4.18 4.57 18.55
C MET A 302 3.15 3.63 17.92
N ALA A 303 1.84 3.92 18.06
CA ALA A 303 0.81 3.12 17.40
C ALA A 303 0.89 3.22 15.87
N HIS A 304 1.13 4.41 15.33
CA HIS A 304 1.35 4.65 13.91
C HIS A 304 2.54 3.86 13.36
N GLU A 305 3.72 4.02 13.98
CA GLU A 305 4.94 3.35 13.52
C GLU A 305 4.88 1.82 13.69
N LEU A 306 4.18 1.33 14.72
CA LEU A 306 3.89 -0.10 14.86
C LEU A 306 2.97 -0.63 13.75
N GLY A 307 2.09 0.21 13.19
CA GLY A 307 1.29 -0.15 12.03
C GLY A 307 2.15 -0.34 10.78
N HIS A 308 3.15 0.51 10.59
CA HIS A 308 4.17 0.30 9.54
C HIS A 308 4.99 -0.97 9.77
N LEU A 309 5.40 -1.23 11.02
CA LEU A 309 6.12 -2.45 11.40
C LEU A 309 5.35 -3.71 11.02
N ILE A 310 4.02 -3.69 11.06
CA ILE A 310 3.17 -4.82 10.63
C ILE A 310 2.75 -4.74 9.15
N GLY A 311 3.33 -3.85 8.36
CA GLY A 311 3.11 -3.81 6.90
C GLY A 311 1.92 -2.98 6.44
N ILE A 312 1.36 -2.10 7.29
CA ILE A 312 0.30 -1.17 6.91
C ILE A 312 0.95 0.12 6.37
N SER A 313 0.37 0.69 5.31
CA SER A 313 0.81 1.97 4.73
C SER A 313 -0.17 3.08 5.06
N HIS A 314 0.23 4.32 4.82
CA HIS A 314 -0.69 5.44 5.00
C HIS A 314 -1.93 5.27 4.10
N PRO A 315 -3.16 5.35 4.67
CA PRO A 315 -4.38 5.28 3.89
C PRO A 315 -4.69 6.61 3.20
N CYS A 316 -4.18 7.71 3.74
CA CYS A 316 -4.29 9.05 3.19
C CYS A 316 -3.24 9.99 3.76
N GLY A 317 -3.26 11.21 3.24
CA GLY A 317 -2.36 12.25 3.67
C GLY A 317 -0.98 12.01 3.13
N ASP A 318 -0.84 11.27 2.02
CA ASP A 318 0.35 11.24 1.17
C ASP A 318 0.16 11.17 -0.35
N ARG A 319 1.19 11.43 -1.16
CA ARG A 319 1.12 11.38 -2.64
C ARG A 319 0.70 10.02 -3.10
N SER A 320 1.23 9.00 -2.43
CA SER A 320 0.91 7.62 -2.74
C SER A 320 -0.56 7.34 -2.46
N SER A 321 -1.11 7.96 -1.41
CA SER A 321 -2.41 7.66 -0.83
C SER A 321 -3.57 8.59 -1.22
N GLY A 322 -3.28 9.84 -1.57
CA GLY A 322 -4.25 10.90 -1.82
C GLY A 322 -4.66 11.68 -0.57
N PRO A 323 -5.56 12.67 -0.70
CA PRO A 323 -6.10 13.42 0.42
C PRO A 323 -6.95 12.53 1.34
N CYS A 324 -7.10 12.96 2.59
CA CYS A 324 -7.92 12.28 3.57
C CYS A 324 -9.42 12.56 3.39
N ASP A 325 -10.23 11.53 3.64
CA ASP A 325 -11.68 11.63 3.81
C ASP A 325 -12.07 11.54 5.29
N SER A 326 -13.36 11.42 5.61
CA SER A 326 -13.85 11.36 6.98
C SER A 326 -13.40 10.13 7.79
N VAL A 327 -13.05 9.04 7.11
CA VAL A 327 -12.56 7.80 7.74
C VAL A 327 -11.04 7.84 7.77
N THR A 328 -10.39 7.96 6.62
CA THR A 328 -8.93 7.94 6.50
C THR A 328 -8.29 9.13 7.23
N GLY A 329 -8.98 10.27 7.30
CA GLY A 329 -8.58 11.45 8.06
C GLY A 329 -8.56 11.27 9.58
N GLU A 330 -9.20 10.24 10.12
CA GLU A 330 -9.16 9.88 11.54
C GLU A 330 -8.33 8.62 11.82
N ALA A 331 -7.70 8.03 10.78
CA ALA A 331 -6.89 6.82 10.93
C ALA A 331 -5.63 7.10 11.74
N ILE A 332 -5.21 6.13 12.56
CA ILE A 332 -3.90 6.21 13.22
C ILE A 332 -2.79 6.23 12.17
N MET A 333 -3.00 5.50 11.06
CA MET A 333 -2.04 5.37 9.97
C MET A 333 -2.02 6.57 9.02
N ARG A 334 -2.80 7.63 9.25
CA ARG A 334 -2.67 8.86 8.46
C ARG A 334 -1.23 9.40 8.56
N ALA A 335 -0.66 9.85 7.44
CA ALA A 335 0.76 10.26 7.38
C ALA A 335 1.15 11.46 8.26
N THR A 336 0.17 12.26 8.69
CA THR A 336 0.40 13.43 9.55
C THR A 336 -0.22 13.18 10.92
N ALA A 337 0.58 13.34 11.97
CA ALA A 337 0.12 13.22 13.35
C ALA A 337 -1.01 14.21 13.68
N HIS A 338 -1.93 13.77 14.53
CA HIS A 338 -3.11 14.49 15.00
C HIS A 338 -2.79 15.37 16.20
N GLY A 339 -2.09 14.83 17.22
CA GLY A 339 -1.72 15.59 18.42
C GLY A 339 -2.89 16.03 19.31
N ASP A 340 -4.06 15.39 19.18
CA ASP A 340 -5.30 15.79 19.85
C ASP A 340 -5.56 15.04 21.17
N GLY A 341 -4.63 14.17 21.58
CA GLY A 341 -4.72 13.38 22.81
C GLY A 341 -5.42 12.02 22.64
N ARG A 342 -5.69 11.57 21.40
CA ARG A 342 -6.30 10.25 21.11
C ARG A 342 -5.48 9.06 21.62
N GLY A 343 -4.15 9.15 21.64
CA GLY A 343 -3.28 8.02 21.93
C GLY A 343 -3.33 6.95 20.85
N ALA A 344 -3.24 5.67 21.23
CA ALA A 344 -3.22 4.54 20.28
C ALA A 344 -4.61 4.16 19.73
N ALA A 345 -5.51 5.12 19.56
CA ALA A 345 -6.88 4.82 19.14
C ALA A 345 -6.94 4.47 17.64
N LEU A 346 -7.17 3.19 17.33
CA LEU A 346 -7.41 2.73 15.96
C LEU A 346 -8.82 3.05 15.49
N ASN A 347 -9.00 3.34 14.20
CA ASN A 347 -10.31 3.49 13.57
C ASN A 347 -10.70 2.25 12.72
N SER A 348 -11.74 2.38 11.89
CA SER A 348 -12.20 1.28 11.03
C SER A 348 -11.27 0.91 9.88
N ASP A 349 -10.53 1.87 9.31
CA ASP A 349 -9.54 1.66 8.25
C ASP A 349 -8.36 0.84 8.81
N ASP A 350 -7.78 1.31 9.91
CA ASP A 350 -6.64 0.65 10.59
C ASP A 350 -6.96 -0.82 10.91
N ARG A 351 -8.15 -1.07 11.46
CA ARG A 351 -8.62 -2.43 11.79
C ARG A 351 -8.89 -3.27 10.54
N ALA A 352 -9.35 -2.67 9.44
CA ALA A 352 -9.55 -3.39 8.19
C ALA A 352 -8.22 -3.81 7.57
N ALA A 353 -7.21 -2.94 7.59
CA ALA A 353 -5.86 -3.28 7.15
C ALA A 353 -5.25 -4.45 7.95
N ALA A 354 -5.36 -4.40 9.28
CA ALA A 354 -4.88 -5.46 10.16
C ALA A 354 -5.56 -6.81 9.90
N ARG A 355 -6.89 -6.83 9.72
CA ARG A 355 -7.64 -8.05 9.36
C ARG A 355 -7.31 -8.55 7.97
N HIS A 356 -7.05 -7.66 7.03
CA HIS A 356 -6.67 -8.04 5.68
C HIS A 356 -5.28 -8.69 5.64
N LEU A 357 -4.31 -8.13 6.37
CA LEU A 357 -2.95 -8.68 6.39
C LEU A 357 -2.81 -9.88 7.31
N TYR A 358 -3.61 -9.99 8.36
CA TYR A 358 -3.48 -11.03 9.39
C TYR A 358 -4.83 -11.59 9.82
N PRO A 359 -5.65 -12.12 8.91
CA PRO A 359 -7.00 -12.59 9.26
C PRO A 359 -6.95 -13.74 10.25
N ASP A 360 -7.92 -13.76 11.18
CA ASP A 360 -8.19 -14.91 12.04
C ASP A 360 -9.48 -15.63 11.60
N PRO A 361 -9.38 -16.80 10.95
CA PRO A 361 -10.52 -17.62 10.52
C PRO A 361 -11.39 -18.12 11.68
N ALA A 362 -10.88 -18.14 12.91
CA ALA A 362 -11.64 -18.60 14.08
C ALA A 362 -12.74 -17.61 14.51
N ASP A 363 -12.73 -16.39 13.98
CA ASP A 363 -13.70 -15.32 14.26
C ASP A 363 -14.70 -15.10 13.09
N GLU A 364 -14.66 -15.90 12.02
CA GLU A 364 -15.73 -15.90 11.01
C GLU A 364 -16.98 -16.63 11.55
N PRO A 365 -18.18 -16.03 11.48
CA PRO A 365 -19.39 -16.77 11.80
C PRO A 365 -19.54 -17.91 10.80
N GLU A 366 -19.60 -19.15 11.28
CA GLU A 366 -19.88 -20.32 10.44
C GLU A 366 -21.18 -20.06 9.65
N PRO A 367 -21.20 -20.27 8.32
CA PRO A 367 -22.45 -20.27 7.58
C PRO A 367 -23.35 -21.39 8.13
N ASP A 368 -24.61 -21.06 8.43
CA ASP A 368 -25.60 -22.04 8.87
C ASP A 368 -25.62 -23.24 7.91
N PRO A 369 -25.66 -24.48 8.41
CA PRO A 369 -25.76 -25.66 7.56
C PRO A 369 -27.11 -25.64 6.84
N ASP A 370 -27.08 -25.42 5.52
CA ASP A 370 -28.26 -25.55 4.67
C ASP A 370 -28.81 -27.00 4.77
N PRO A 371 -30.14 -27.19 4.84
CA PRO A 371 -30.74 -28.51 4.90
C PRO A 371 -30.55 -29.23 3.56
N ASP A 372 -29.95 -30.42 3.60
CA ASP A 372 -29.72 -31.30 2.44
C ASP A 372 -30.99 -31.48 1.59
N PRO A 373 -30.95 -31.19 0.27
CA PRO A 373 -31.99 -31.64 -0.64
C PRO A 373 -31.72 -33.08 -1.11
N ASP A 374 -32.80 -33.88 -1.16
CA ASP A 374 -32.84 -35.28 -1.62
C ASP A 374 -32.24 -35.48 -3.03
N PRO A 375 -31.73 -36.69 -3.34
CA PRO A 375 -31.02 -36.95 -4.60
C PRO A 375 -31.99 -37.09 -5.79
N ASP A 376 -31.84 -36.23 -6.81
CA ASP A 376 -32.56 -36.33 -8.09
C ASP A 376 -31.88 -37.32 -9.07
N PRO A 377 -32.59 -38.31 -9.63
CA PRO A 377 -32.03 -39.36 -10.46
C PRO A 377 -32.01 -39.02 -11.97
N ASN A 378 -31.36 -37.94 -12.42
CA ASN A 378 -30.76 -37.85 -13.78
C ASN A 378 -29.95 -36.55 -13.98
N PRO A 379 -28.68 -36.58 -14.41
CA PRO A 379 -27.93 -35.36 -14.66
C PRO A 379 -28.20 -34.83 -16.09
N ASP A 380 -28.82 -33.65 -16.17
CA ASP A 380 -28.83 -32.81 -17.37
C ASP A 380 -27.40 -32.21 -17.57
N PRO A 381 -26.87 -32.10 -18.81
CA PRO A 381 -25.43 -31.89 -19.03
C PRO A 381 -24.93 -30.47 -18.76
N PHE A 382 -25.80 -29.54 -18.36
CA PHE A 382 -25.44 -28.17 -17.99
C PHE A 382 -26.35 -27.70 -16.85
N PRO A 383 -25.82 -27.29 -15.68
CA PRO A 383 -26.65 -26.63 -14.68
C PRO A 383 -27.22 -25.34 -15.30
N TYR A 384 -28.53 -25.12 -15.15
CA TYR A 384 -29.18 -23.89 -15.60
C TYR A 384 -28.45 -22.69 -15.00
N PRO A 385 -28.19 -21.61 -15.79
CA PRO A 385 -27.76 -20.36 -15.18
C PRO A 385 -28.81 -19.93 -14.15
N PRO A 386 -28.41 -19.28 -13.04
CA PRO A 386 -29.37 -18.77 -12.08
C PRO A 386 -30.40 -17.89 -12.81
N THR A 387 -31.65 -18.33 -12.83
CA THR A 387 -32.74 -17.58 -13.46
C THR A 387 -33.11 -16.41 -12.55
N GLY A 388 -32.47 -15.27 -12.79
CA GLY A 388 -32.67 -14.04 -12.04
C GLY A 388 -32.56 -12.82 -12.95
N ALA A 389 -33.24 -11.73 -12.60
CA ALA A 389 -33.16 -10.48 -13.33
C ALA A 389 -31.70 -10.00 -13.41
N GLY A 390 -31.17 -9.84 -14.63
CA GLY A 390 -29.86 -9.25 -14.89
C GLY A 390 -28.75 -10.21 -15.37
N TYR A 391 -28.93 -11.53 -15.33
CA TYR A 391 -27.98 -12.46 -15.96
C TYR A 391 -28.13 -12.50 -17.48
N ALA A 392 -27.03 -12.78 -18.20
CA ALA A 392 -27.06 -12.86 -19.65
C ALA A 392 -27.98 -13.99 -20.12
N ASN A 393 -28.88 -13.67 -21.03
CA ASN A 393 -29.88 -14.57 -21.59
C ASN A 393 -29.34 -15.30 -22.83
N CYS A 394 -28.09 -15.75 -22.74
CA CYS A 394 -27.37 -16.43 -23.81
C CYS A 394 -26.71 -17.71 -23.29
N ARG A 395 -26.35 -18.61 -24.19
CA ARG A 395 -25.52 -19.77 -23.87
C ARG A 395 -24.39 -19.86 -24.89
N PRO A 396 -23.14 -20.07 -24.48
CA PRO A 396 -22.05 -20.14 -25.45
C PRO A 396 -22.21 -21.34 -26.37
N GLU A 397 -22.22 -21.08 -27.66
CA GLU A 397 -22.25 -22.10 -28.71
C GLU A 397 -20.86 -22.31 -29.35
N THR A 398 -19.93 -21.38 -29.11
CA THR A 398 -18.59 -21.42 -29.67
C THR A 398 -17.51 -21.71 -28.62
N VAL A 399 -16.37 -22.21 -29.08
CA VAL A 399 -15.16 -22.46 -28.25
C VAL A 399 -14.04 -21.54 -28.74
N PRO A 400 -14.01 -20.28 -28.29
CA PRO A 400 -12.98 -19.33 -28.69
C PRO A 400 -11.57 -19.65 -28.17
N LEU A 401 -11.42 -20.41 -27.07
CA LEU A 401 -10.09 -20.82 -26.56
C LEU A 401 -10.06 -22.33 -26.25
N THR A 402 -8.91 -22.94 -26.50
CA THR A 402 -8.60 -24.32 -26.10
C THR A 402 -7.20 -24.34 -25.48
N PHE A 403 -7.10 -24.90 -24.28
CA PHE A 403 -5.86 -25.03 -23.51
C PHE A 403 -5.37 -26.49 -23.48
N ASP A 404 -4.12 -26.69 -23.06
CA ASP A 404 -3.47 -27.99 -22.88
C ASP A 404 -4.31 -28.90 -21.98
N GLY A 405 -4.31 -30.21 -22.27
CA GLY A 405 -5.19 -31.16 -21.59
C GLY A 405 -6.64 -31.17 -22.12
N GLY A 406 -6.94 -30.40 -23.17
CA GLY A 406 -8.24 -30.42 -23.84
C GLY A 406 -9.30 -29.57 -23.15
N TYR A 407 -8.88 -28.52 -22.43
CA TYR A 407 -9.80 -27.60 -21.76
C TYR A 407 -10.34 -26.55 -22.73
N GLU A 408 -11.65 -26.56 -22.93
CA GLU A 408 -12.35 -25.70 -23.88
C GLU A 408 -13.06 -24.55 -23.14
N VAL A 409 -12.89 -23.31 -23.59
CA VAL A 409 -13.56 -22.14 -23.01
C VAL A 409 -14.62 -21.62 -23.97
N GLY A 410 -15.87 -21.54 -23.50
CA GLY A 410 -16.99 -20.90 -24.19
C GLY A 410 -17.48 -19.69 -23.41
N MET A 411 -17.81 -18.59 -24.10
CA MET A 411 -18.37 -17.40 -23.46
C MET A 411 -19.31 -16.64 -24.39
N CYS A 412 -20.43 -16.15 -23.85
CA CYS A 412 -21.37 -15.28 -24.53
C CYS A 412 -21.73 -14.12 -23.58
N TYR A 413 -22.16 -13.00 -24.15
CA TYR A 413 -22.52 -11.80 -23.41
C TYR A 413 -23.84 -11.21 -23.90
N GLU A 414 -24.47 -10.40 -23.06
CA GLU A 414 -25.66 -9.62 -23.38
C GLU A 414 -25.36 -8.13 -23.16
N THR A 415 -25.67 -7.30 -24.15
CA THR A 415 -25.49 -5.85 -24.05
C THR A 415 -26.59 -5.20 -23.21
N PRO A 416 -26.40 -3.95 -22.73
CA PRO A 416 -27.48 -3.22 -22.05
C PRO A 416 -28.77 -3.05 -22.86
N ALA A 417 -28.71 -3.18 -24.19
CA ALA A 417 -29.86 -3.13 -25.09
C ALA A 417 -30.62 -4.47 -25.19
N GLY A 418 -30.09 -5.54 -24.59
CA GLY A 418 -30.65 -6.90 -24.65
C GLY A 418 -30.15 -7.76 -25.82
N ASP A 419 -29.26 -7.23 -26.66
CA ASP A 419 -28.66 -8.01 -27.75
C ASP A 419 -27.62 -9.00 -27.20
N THR A 420 -27.65 -10.25 -27.66
CA THR A 420 -26.71 -11.30 -27.26
C THR A 420 -25.70 -11.63 -28.36
N ALA A 421 -24.47 -11.96 -27.96
CA ALA A 421 -23.42 -12.37 -28.89
C ALA A 421 -22.37 -13.29 -28.24
N GLU A 422 -21.63 -14.02 -29.07
CA GLU A 422 -20.49 -14.84 -28.66
C GLU A 422 -19.26 -13.94 -28.40
N ALA A 423 -18.51 -14.24 -27.33
CA ALA A 423 -17.23 -13.61 -27.09
C ALA A 423 -16.21 -14.07 -28.15
N LYS A 424 -15.34 -13.16 -28.53
CA LYS A 424 -14.22 -13.44 -29.44
C LYS A 424 -12.95 -13.60 -28.63
N SER A 425 -12.00 -14.35 -29.16
CA SER A 425 -10.69 -14.51 -28.55
C SER A 425 -9.58 -14.04 -29.47
N GLY A 426 -8.44 -13.80 -28.86
CA GLY A 426 -7.20 -13.52 -29.54
C GLY A 426 -6.07 -14.05 -28.73
N ILE A 427 -5.19 -14.74 -29.42
CA ILE A 427 -4.03 -15.36 -28.83
C ILE A 427 -3.04 -14.24 -28.49
N TRP A 428 -3.04 -13.85 -27.23
CA TRP A 428 -1.78 -13.53 -26.51
C TRP A 428 -1.27 -14.78 -25.76
N ALA A 429 -1.90 -15.91 -26.06
CA ALA A 429 -2.20 -16.98 -25.16
C ALA A 429 -1.17 -18.10 -25.28
N SER A 430 -0.45 -18.39 -24.20
CA SER A 430 0.21 -19.68 -24.06
C SER A 430 -0.83 -20.80 -24.19
N SER A 431 -0.39 -22.05 -24.15
CA SER A 431 -1.30 -23.19 -24.12
C SER A 431 -2.15 -23.28 -22.83
N GLU A 432 -2.05 -22.32 -21.90
CA GLU A 432 -2.71 -22.36 -20.60
C GLU A 432 -3.49 -21.08 -20.25
N SER A 433 -3.36 -19.97 -21.00
CA SER A 433 -3.95 -18.67 -20.62
C SER A 433 -4.39 -17.89 -21.85
N GLY A 434 -5.49 -17.13 -21.80
CA GLY A 434 -5.94 -16.33 -22.94
C GLY A 434 -6.87 -15.18 -22.58
N LEU A 435 -7.16 -14.35 -23.58
CA LEU A 435 -8.03 -13.17 -23.46
C LEU A 435 -9.30 -13.37 -24.31
N LEU A 436 -10.42 -12.91 -23.76
CA LEU A 436 -11.71 -12.81 -24.43
C LEU A 436 -12.13 -11.34 -24.50
N TRP A 437 -12.80 -10.96 -25.59
CA TRP A 437 -13.40 -9.63 -25.76
C TRP A 437 -14.79 -9.71 -26.39
N PHE A 438 -15.57 -8.67 -26.18
CA PHE A 438 -16.93 -8.54 -26.71
C PHE A 438 -16.94 -7.76 -28.03
N PHE A 439 -16.65 -6.46 -27.94
CA PHE A 439 -16.88 -5.51 -29.02
C PHE A 439 -15.68 -5.38 -29.96
N SER A 440 -14.47 -5.27 -29.41
CA SER A 440 -13.25 -5.04 -30.18
C SER A 440 -12.04 -5.69 -29.54
N ARG A 441 -11.08 -6.13 -30.37
CA ARG A 441 -9.82 -6.74 -29.92
C ARG A 441 -8.96 -5.82 -29.05
N GLY A 442 -9.11 -4.50 -29.21
CA GLY A 442 -8.38 -3.50 -28.43
C GLY A 442 -8.97 -3.25 -27.02
N ASN A 443 -10.10 -3.87 -26.69
CA ASN A 443 -10.75 -3.78 -25.38
C ASN A 443 -10.99 -5.21 -24.86
N ALA A 444 -9.99 -5.77 -24.17
CA ALA A 444 -10.13 -7.09 -23.57
C ALA A 444 -11.07 -7.03 -22.36
N GLU A 445 -11.93 -8.03 -22.21
CA GLU A 445 -12.99 -8.03 -21.20
C GLU A 445 -12.72 -9.08 -20.13
N VAL A 446 -12.08 -10.20 -20.49
CA VAL A 446 -11.77 -11.29 -19.57
C VAL A 446 -10.40 -11.88 -19.88
N LEU A 447 -9.56 -11.99 -18.85
CA LEU A 447 -8.42 -12.91 -18.82
C LEU A 447 -8.87 -14.24 -18.20
N ILE A 448 -8.51 -15.36 -18.83
CA ILE A 448 -8.77 -16.70 -18.30
C ILE A 448 -7.54 -17.59 -18.40
N LYS A 449 -7.34 -18.44 -17.41
CA LYS A 449 -6.23 -19.40 -17.34
C LYS A 449 -6.68 -20.74 -16.79
N VAL A 450 -6.17 -21.83 -17.35
CA VAL A 450 -6.32 -23.20 -16.82
C VAL A 450 -4.94 -23.80 -16.61
N LEU A 451 -4.65 -24.27 -15.40
CA LEU A 451 -3.34 -24.81 -15.02
C LEU A 451 -3.42 -26.24 -14.53
N ASP A 452 -2.41 -27.04 -14.85
CA ASP A 452 -2.17 -28.35 -14.22
C ASP A 452 -1.57 -28.15 -12.82
N GLY A 453 -2.43 -28.24 -11.80
CA GLY A 453 -2.05 -28.25 -10.39
C GLY A 453 -2.02 -29.65 -9.78
N CYS A 454 -2.07 -30.72 -10.59
CA CYS A 454 -2.26 -32.08 -10.12
C CYS A 454 -1.21 -32.52 -9.09
N ALA A 455 0.05 -32.12 -9.30
CA ALA A 455 1.14 -32.45 -8.39
C ALA A 455 1.03 -31.78 -7.00
N LEU A 456 0.25 -30.69 -6.89
CA LEU A 456 0.14 -29.89 -5.67
C LEU A 456 -1.07 -30.29 -4.82
N ASN A 457 -2.24 -30.43 -5.44
CA ASN A 457 -3.48 -30.75 -4.72
C ASN A 457 -4.40 -31.73 -5.47
N GLY A 458 -3.91 -32.37 -6.53
CA GLY A 458 -4.69 -33.32 -7.33
C GLY A 458 -5.82 -32.69 -8.13
N HIS A 459 -5.74 -31.39 -8.46
CA HIS A 459 -6.73 -30.68 -9.27
C HIS A 459 -6.08 -29.79 -10.33
N TYR A 460 -6.76 -29.61 -11.46
CA TYR A 460 -6.54 -28.50 -12.38
C TYR A 460 -7.23 -27.25 -11.86
N TRP A 461 -6.58 -26.11 -12.05
CA TRP A 461 -7.01 -24.82 -11.52
C TRP A 461 -7.59 -23.96 -12.64
N VAL A 462 -8.67 -23.24 -12.38
CA VAL A 462 -9.26 -22.27 -13.30
C VAL A 462 -9.23 -20.89 -12.67
N PHE A 463 -8.65 -19.92 -13.39
CA PHE A 463 -8.59 -18.52 -12.98
C PHE A 463 -9.31 -17.67 -14.02
N VAL A 464 -10.17 -16.76 -13.56
CA VAL A 464 -10.86 -15.80 -14.41
C VAL A 464 -10.79 -14.41 -13.80
N ALA A 465 -10.41 -13.41 -14.60
CA ALA A 465 -10.32 -12.01 -14.21
C ALA A 465 -11.05 -11.14 -15.25
N PRO A 466 -12.36 -10.92 -15.07
CA PRO A 466 -13.13 -9.98 -15.87
C PRO A 466 -12.84 -8.52 -15.49
N VAL A 467 -12.92 -7.60 -16.44
CA VAL A 467 -12.78 -6.14 -16.25
C VAL A 467 -13.98 -5.39 -16.83
N THR A 468 -15.17 -5.97 -16.67
CA THR A 468 -16.40 -5.56 -17.35
C THR A 468 -17.59 -5.49 -16.39
N ASP A 469 -18.57 -4.67 -16.71
CA ASP A 469 -19.89 -4.62 -16.04
C ASP A 469 -21.01 -5.22 -16.91
N VAL A 470 -20.64 -5.82 -18.05
CA VAL A 470 -21.55 -6.45 -19.00
C VAL A 470 -21.99 -7.82 -18.48
N ALA A 471 -23.26 -8.17 -18.69
CA ALA A 471 -23.75 -9.50 -18.36
C ALA A 471 -23.09 -10.55 -19.26
N PHE A 472 -22.62 -11.66 -18.69
CA PHE A 472 -22.06 -12.77 -19.46
C PHE A 472 -22.26 -14.14 -18.80
N ASN A 473 -22.15 -15.18 -19.63
CA ASN A 473 -22.04 -16.56 -19.21
C ASN A 473 -20.75 -17.16 -19.78
N LEU A 474 -19.88 -17.66 -18.91
CA LEU A 474 -18.59 -18.27 -19.23
C LEU A 474 -18.56 -19.71 -18.70
N TYR A 475 -18.04 -20.62 -19.53
CA TYR A 475 -17.83 -22.02 -19.16
C TYR A 475 -16.45 -22.49 -19.57
N VAL A 476 -15.78 -23.20 -18.67
CA VAL A 476 -14.61 -24.03 -18.99
C VAL A 476 -15.05 -25.49 -18.96
N ARG A 477 -14.72 -26.25 -20.00
CA ARG A 477 -15.05 -27.68 -20.11
C ARG A 477 -13.77 -28.50 -20.19
N ASN A 478 -13.68 -29.57 -19.40
CA ASN A 478 -12.57 -30.50 -19.47
C ASN A 478 -12.79 -31.61 -20.52
N ALA A 479 -11.77 -32.43 -20.79
CA ALA A 479 -11.84 -33.51 -21.77
C ALA A 479 -12.88 -34.59 -21.44
N GLU A 480 -13.23 -34.76 -20.16
CA GLU A 480 -14.28 -35.68 -19.70
C GLU A 480 -15.69 -35.09 -19.77
N GLY A 481 -15.83 -33.84 -20.23
CA GLY A 481 -17.11 -33.15 -20.40
C GLY A 481 -17.65 -32.46 -19.15
N ARG A 482 -16.89 -32.42 -18.04
CA ARG A 482 -17.26 -31.64 -16.84
C ARG A 482 -17.10 -30.16 -17.11
N THR A 483 -18.00 -29.35 -16.56
CA THR A 483 -18.03 -27.89 -16.78
C THR A 483 -17.81 -27.11 -15.49
N TRP A 484 -17.02 -26.05 -15.58
CA TRP A 484 -16.84 -25.03 -14.57
C TRP A 484 -17.46 -23.72 -15.05
N PRO A 485 -18.49 -23.18 -14.37
CA PRO A 485 -19.17 -21.96 -14.80
C PRO A 485 -18.68 -20.69 -14.07
N HIS A 486 -18.79 -19.56 -14.76
CA HIS A 486 -18.67 -18.20 -14.20
C HIS A 486 -19.64 -17.23 -14.90
N TYR A 487 -20.23 -16.31 -14.14
CA TYR A 487 -21.32 -15.45 -14.63
C TYR A 487 -21.14 -14.01 -14.15
N ASN A 488 -21.73 -13.06 -14.88
CA ASN A 488 -21.91 -11.69 -14.42
C ASN A 488 -23.30 -11.16 -14.73
N ARG A 489 -23.79 -10.22 -13.92
CA ARG A 489 -25.03 -9.49 -14.16
C ARG A 489 -24.79 -8.14 -14.81
N GLN A 490 -25.78 -7.66 -15.55
CA GLN A 490 -25.71 -6.37 -16.23
C GLN A 490 -25.60 -5.24 -15.20
N GLY A 491 -24.58 -4.40 -15.35
CA GLY A 491 -24.31 -3.25 -14.48
C GLY A 491 -23.62 -3.58 -13.16
N GLU A 492 -23.33 -4.86 -12.90
CA GLU A 492 -22.50 -5.29 -11.77
C GLU A 492 -21.06 -5.49 -12.25
N THR A 493 -20.09 -4.92 -11.54
CA THR A 493 -18.67 -5.17 -11.83
C THR A 493 -18.38 -6.66 -11.64
N ALA A 494 -17.97 -7.32 -12.71
CA ALA A 494 -17.72 -8.75 -12.72
C ALA A 494 -16.55 -9.14 -11.79
N GLY A 495 -16.82 -10.06 -10.86
CA GLY A 495 -15.82 -10.55 -9.91
C GLY A 495 -14.78 -11.48 -10.56
N ALA A 496 -13.54 -11.37 -10.12
CA ALA A 496 -12.51 -12.36 -10.38
C ALA A 496 -12.75 -13.63 -9.56
N ARG A 497 -12.32 -14.80 -10.07
CA ARG A 497 -12.39 -16.07 -9.35
C ARG A 497 -11.15 -16.91 -9.61
N ASN A 498 -10.57 -17.39 -8.51
CA ASN A 498 -9.42 -18.28 -8.50
C ASN A 498 -9.87 -19.61 -7.90
N ASP A 499 -10.07 -20.62 -8.75
CA ASP A 499 -10.55 -21.92 -8.32
C ASP A 499 -9.45 -22.98 -8.49
N THR A 500 -8.73 -23.23 -7.39
CA THR A 500 -7.65 -24.23 -7.34
C THR A 500 -8.17 -25.66 -7.14
N PHE A 501 -9.49 -25.88 -7.14
CA PHE A 501 -10.13 -27.18 -7.05
C PHE A 501 -11.08 -27.46 -8.24
N ALA A 502 -10.98 -26.67 -9.32
CA ALA A 502 -11.95 -26.64 -10.41
C ALA A 502 -12.21 -28.00 -11.06
N PHE A 503 -11.17 -28.77 -11.36
CA PHE A 503 -11.30 -30.13 -11.88
C PHE A 503 -10.36 -31.09 -11.17
N ARG A 504 -10.88 -32.18 -10.64
CA ARG A 504 -10.05 -33.24 -10.05
C ARG A 504 -9.24 -33.93 -11.14
N CYS A 505 -7.96 -34.16 -10.87
CA CYS A 505 -7.09 -34.96 -11.74
C CYS A 505 -7.47 -36.44 -11.66
N ASN A 506 -7.24 -37.15 -12.77
CA ASN A 506 -7.50 -38.58 -12.87
C ASN A 506 -6.32 -39.41 -12.38
#